data_AF-A0A4Y3RWB8-F1
#
_entry.id   AF-A0A4Y3RWB8-F1
#
_cell.length_a   1.000
_cell.length_b   1.000
_cell.length_c   1.000
_cell.angle_alpha   90.00
_cell.angle_beta   90.00
_cell.angle_gamma   90.00
#
_symmetry.space_group_name_H-M   'P 1'
#
loop_
_entity.id
_entity.type
_entity.pdbx_description
1 polymer ?
#
loop_
_entity_poly.entity_id
_entity_poly.type
_entity_poly.pdbx_seq_one_letter_code
_entity_poly.pdbx_strand_id
1 'polypeptide(L)'
;MAAAQRRTSRAWLGVFTAGLLASGSVVLSSPVHATESVTTKDPGPTLSSAMGAFLDSGALGVARIGQLERWLGGRELRVGHTYLPGDLWKNIEGPPGFLDAWADWRNEKDDRLFVLNVPMLERNEAGVSDYEVRRQLQLGAAGYYDHHFTALAERLVRLRATDTVIVLGWEMNGTTYTHRCAPDPTAWKKYWNRIVTAMRSVPGQEFRFDFNPSRGRDAVPWTECYPGDDVVDIIGMDSYDQPPGMSFDEHVSEPYGLQKQVDFAAEHGKQISYPEWGLFRNGDNPVYMRRMLEWMKQHKPLYHTITDYCPHGVWQCDDNPRSSLVFRQALFGTEPELPEIPEIPVDPVDPVDPVDPVDPVDPVDPVDPVDPVDPVDPVDPVDPVDPVDPVDPVDPVDPVDPVDPVDPVDPVDPVDPVDPVDPVDPVDPVDPVDPVDPVDPTDPVEPTDPTVPVPKPEPNPEPKPEPKPEPKPEPKPEPKPEPKPEPKPEPKPEPKPEPKPEPKPEPKPEPKPEPKPEPKPEPEPKPEPKPDCWTVNLGSWVESWIGGPVCVPKSSWKDELDLDWKDALKGVWPF
;
A
#
# COMPACT_ATOMS: atom_id res chain seq x y z
N MET A 1 -14.01 -41.33 -54.56
CA MET A 1 -13.17 -41.52 -55.76
C MET A 1 -12.83 -40.15 -56.32
N ALA A 2 -11.60 -40.00 -56.84
CA ALA A 2 -10.99 -38.80 -57.44
C ALA A 2 -11.90 -38.12 -58.50
N ALA A 3 -11.71 -36.88 -58.98
CA ALA A 3 -10.56 -35.98 -59.08
C ALA A 3 -11.11 -34.55 -59.34
N ALA A 4 -10.46 -33.47 -58.85
CA ALA A 4 -9.60 -32.54 -59.61
C ALA A 4 -10.34 -31.60 -60.60
N GLN A 5 -10.02 -30.31 -60.82
CA GLN A 5 -8.95 -29.41 -60.39
C GLN A 5 -9.21 -27.99 -60.94
N ARG A 6 -8.80 -26.96 -60.17
CA ARG A 6 -8.04 -25.71 -60.50
C ARG A 6 -8.43 -24.81 -61.70
N ARG A 7 -8.71 -23.50 -61.52
CA ARG A 7 -7.86 -22.30 -61.21
C ARG A 7 -7.09 -21.71 -62.42
N THR A 8 -7.38 -20.45 -62.78
CA THR A 8 -6.46 -19.45 -63.41
C THR A 8 -7.04 -18.04 -63.12
N SER A 9 -6.39 -17.11 -62.41
CA SER A 9 -5.17 -16.31 -62.65
C SER A 9 -5.39 -15.09 -63.56
N ARG A 10 -5.33 -13.90 -62.93
CA ARG A 10 -5.27 -12.55 -63.52
C ARG A 10 -3.94 -12.27 -64.22
N ALA A 11 -3.98 -11.44 -65.26
CA ALA A 11 -3.00 -10.37 -65.55
C ALA A 11 -3.47 -9.58 -66.78
N TRP A 12 -3.54 -8.25 -66.71
CA TRP A 12 -3.34 -7.38 -67.89
C TRP A 12 -2.77 -6.02 -67.45
N LEU A 13 -1.77 -5.58 -68.21
CA LEU A 13 -0.95 -4.38 -68.11
C LEU A 13 -1.74 -3.09 -68.35
N GLY A 14 -1.24 -1.98 -67.80
CA GLY A 14 -1.79 -0.63 -67.96
C GLY A 14 -1.28 0.14 -69.20
N VAL A 15 -1.71 1.40 -69.28
CA VAL A 15 -1.14 2.45 -70.14
C VAL A 15 -1.21 3.79 -69.41
N PHE A 16 -0.07 4.47 -69.30
CA PHE A 16 0.11 5.86 -68.91
C PHE A 16 0.03 6.77 -70.15
N THR A 17 -0.51 7.98 -70.01
CA THR A 17 0.09 9.19 -70.64
C THR A 17 -0.40 10.46 -69.98
N ALA A 18 0.54 11.39 -69.83
CA ALA A 18 0.53 12.57 -68.98
C ALA A 18 0.12 13.85 -69.70
N GLY A 19 -0.28 14.86 -68.92
CA GLY A 19 -0.44 16.24 -69.37
C GLY A 19 -0.48 17.21 -68.18
N LEU A 20 0.69 17.72 -67.80
CA LEU A 20 0.92 18.77 -66.80
C LEU A 20 0.35 20.13 -67.25
N LEU A 21 -0.25 20.89 -66.33
CA LEU A 21 0.01 22.32 -66.12
C LEU A 21 -0.16 22.66 -64.63
N ALA A 22 0.96 23.04 -64.01
CA ALA A 22 1.14 23.55 -62.64
C ALA A 22 0.61 25.01 -62.54
N SER A 23 0.34 25.65 -61.40
CA SER A 23 0.30 25.34 -59.97
C SER A 23 -0.07 26.63 -59.24
N GLY A 24 -0.79 26.55 -58.13
CA GLY A 24 -0.96 27.71 -57.24
C GLY A 24 -1.95 27.52 -56.10
N SER A 25 -1.91 26.39 -55.36
CA SER A 25 -2.55 26.29 -54.04
C SER A 25 -1.76 25.35 -53.14
N VAL A 26 -1.43 25.85 -51.95
CA VAL A 26 -0.71 25.14 -50.88
C VAL A 26 -1.59 24.00 -50.36
N VAL A 27 -1.06 22.77 -50.37
CA VAL A 27 -1.62 21.59 -49.72
C VAL A 27 -0.65 21.17 -48.64
N LEU A 28 -1.08 21.18 -47.38
CA LEU A 28 -0.44 20.43 -46.30
C LEU A 28 -1.11 19.06 -46.24
N SER A 29 -0.29 18.02 -46.42
CA SER A 29 -0.67 16.62 -46.47
C SER A 29 -0.87 16.03 -45.08
N SER A 30 -1.92 15.25 -44.89
CA SER A 30 -1.99 14.21 -43.84
C SER A 30 -1.94 12.84 -44.53
N PRO A 31 -1.09 11.90 -44.10
CA PRO A 31 -1.16 10.51 -44.54
C PRO A 31 -2.12 9.71 -43.67
N VAL A 32 -2.91 8.87 -44.34
CA VAL A 32 -3.69 7.75 -43.81
C VAL A 32 -2.76 6.75 -43.12
N HIS A 33 -3.09 6.27 -41.91
CA HIS A 33 -2.78 4.92 -41.40
C HIS A 33 -3.91 4.50 -40.43
N ALA A 34 -4.64 3.46 -40.82
CA ALA A 34 -4.73 2.19 -40.09
C ALA A 34 -5.55 2.25 -38.81
N THR A 35 -6.83 1.86 -38.95
CA THR A 35 -7.72 1.48 -37.87
C THR A 35 -7.18 0.24 -37.16
N GLU A 36 -6.44 0.43 -36.07
CA GLU A 36 -6.38 -0.56 -35.00
C GLU A 36 -7.51 -0.28 -34.02
N SER A 37 -8.45 -1.22 -33.94
CA SER A 37 -9.47 -1.25 -32.91
C SER A 37 -8.78 -1.51 -31.57
N VAL A 38 -8.46 -0.44 -30.85
CA VAL A 38 -8.20 -0.52 -29.42
C VAL A 38 -9.53 -0.89 -28.77
N THR A 39 -9.69 -2.16 -28.44
CA THR A 39 -10.72 -2.58 -27.49
C THR A 39 -10.32 -2.02 -26.12
N THR A 40 -10.77 -0.80 -25.83
CA THR A 40 -10.88 -0.32 -24.46
C THR A 40 -11.89 -1.23 -23.79
N LYS A 41 -11.40 -2.11 -22.92
CA LYS A 41 -12.24 -2.91 -22.04
C LYS A 41 -12.97 -1.91 -21.14
N ASP A 42 -14.29 -1.81 -21.29
CA ASP A 42 -15.12 -0.97 -20.41
C ASP A 42 -14.81 -1.30 -18.95
N PRO A 43 -14.66 -0.30 -18.06
CA PRO A 43 -14.64 -0.56 -16.65
C PRO A 43 -16.00 -1.13 -16.27
N GLY A 44 -15.99 -2.28 -15.61
CA GLY A 44 -17.20 -2.85 -15.00
C GLY A 44 -17.88 -1.85 -14.06
N PRO A 45 -19.12 -2.14 -13.62
CA PRO A 45 -19.92 -1.26 -12.77
C PRO A 45 -19.07 -0.56 -11.69
N THR A 46 -19.00 0.77 -11.71
CA THR A 46 -18.17 1.52 -10.76
C THR A 46 -18.87 1.61 -9.41
N LEU A 47 -18.41 0.80 -8.45
CA LEU A 47 -18.86 0.78 -7.04
C LEU A 47 -18.49 2.08 -6.30
N SER A 48 -18.92 3.24 -6.78
CA SER A 48 -18.68 4.52 -6.11
C SER A 48 -19.14 4.43 -4.65
N SER A 49 -18.24 4.77 -3.73
CA SER A 49 -18.42 4.77 -2.27
C SER A 49 -18.69 3.40 -1.62
N ALA A 50 -18.25 2.29 -2.22
CA ALA A 50 -18.42 0.98 -1.58
C ALA A 50 -17.70 0.90 -0.23
N MET A 51 -18.42 0.41 0.77
CA MET A 51 -17.94 0.34 2.15
C MET A 51 -17.61 -1.11 2.54
N GLY A 52 -16.51 -1.24 3.26
CA GLY A 52 -16.10 -2.47 3.93
C GLY A 52 -15.51 -2.21 5.31
N ALA A 53 -14.91 -3.25 5.86
CA ALA A 53 -14.16 -3.17 7.10
C ALA A 53 -13.08 -4.25 7.16
N PHE A 54 -11.96 -3.93 7.81
CA PHE A 54 -11.04 -4.95 8.29
C PHE A 54 -11.48 -5.42 9.68
N LEU A 55 -11.87 -6.70 9.77
CA LEU A 55 -12.46 -7.28 10.99
C LEU A 55 -11.61 -8.42 11.60
N ASP A 56 -10.76 -9.03 10.79
CA ASP A 56 -9.76 -10.06 11.07
C ASP A 56 -9.11 -10.45 9.72
N SER A 57 -7.95 -11.08 9.72
CA SER A 57 -7.30 -11.45 8.45
C SER A 57 -7.86 -12.72 7.80
N GLY A 58 -8.38 -13.66 8.59
CA GLY A 58 -8.80 -14.98 8.11
C GLY A 58 -10.31 -15.13 7.88
N ALA A 59 -10.78 -16.39 7.88
CA ALA A 59 -12.20 -16.74 7.79
C ALA A 59 -13.06 -16.12 8.90
N LEU A 60 -12.46 -15.81 10.06
CA LEU A 60 -13.15 -15.08 11.12
C LEU A 60 -13.56 -13.67 10.68
N GLY A 61 -12.76 -13.02 9.85
CA GLY A 61 -13.04 -11.69 9.31
C GLY A 61 -14.28 -11.73 8.41
N VAL A 62 -14.32 -12.70 7.50
CA VAL A 62 -15.49 -12.99 6.66
C VAL A 62 -16.75 -13.26 7.50
N ALA A 63 -16.64 -14.08 8.55
CA ALA A 63 -17.76 -14.39 9.44
C ALA A 63 -18.24 -13.16 10.24
N ARG A 64 -17.36 -12.19 10.49
CA ARG A 64 -17.68 -10.94 11.18
C ARG A 64 -18.35 -9.92 10.27
N ILE A 65 -18.19 -9.98 8.94
CA ILE A 65 -18.86 -9.07 8.00
C ILE A 65 -20.37 -9.09 8.26
N GLY A 66 -21.01 -10.26 8.24
CA GLY A 66 -22.44 -10.37 8.48
C GLY A 66 -22.88 -9.94 9.89
N GLN A 67 -21.98 -9.96 10.87
CA GLN A 67 -22.25 -9.44 12.22
C GLN A 67 -22.25 -7.91 12.22
N LEU A 68 -21.28 -7.29 11.56
CA LEU A 68 -21.20 -5.85 11.38
C LEU A 68 -22.41 -5.33 10.57
N GLU A 69 -22.79 -6.00 9.48
CA GLU A 69 -23.99 -5.67 8.68
C GLU A 69 -25.26 -5.63 9.56
N ARG A 70 -25.45 -6.65 10.42
CA ARG A 70 -26.58 -6.68 11.37
C ARG A 70 -26.52 -5.54 12.37
N TRP A 71 -25.32 -5.21 12.88
CA TRP A 71 -25.14 -4.08 13.78
C TRP A 71 -25.48 -2.75 13.10
N LEU A 72 -25.17 -2.61 11.80
CA LEU A 72 -25.53 -1.49 10.93
C LEU A 72 -26.97 -1.55 10.39
N GLY A 73 -27.86 -2.35 11.00
CA GLY A 73 -29.28 -2.37 10.63
C GLY A 73 -29.55 -3.11 9.31
N GLY A 74 -28.68 -4.04 8.92
CA GLY A 74 -28.80 -4.82 7.69
C GLY A 74 -28.19 -4.15 6.46
N ARG A 75 -27.41 -3.08 6.63
CA ARG A 75 -26.62 -2.50 5.53
C ARG A 75 -25.59 -3.53 5.07
N GLU A 76 -25.65 -3.90 3.80
CA GLU A 76 -24.70 -4.82 3.19
C GLU A 76 -23.33 -4.15 2.99
N LEU A 77 -22.27 -4.88 3.33
CA LEU A 77 -20.89 -4.51 3.04
C LEU A 77 -20.51 -5.04 1.66
N ARG A 78 -20.02 -4.15 0.80
CA ARG A 78 -19.61 -4.50 -0.57
C ARG A 78 -18.12 -4.73 -0.70
N VAL A 79 -17.32 -4.35 0.31
CA VAL A 79 -15.86 -4.55 0.28
C VAL A 79 -15.44 -5.51 1.37
N GLY A 80 -14.80 -6.60 0.96
CA GLY A 80 -14.08 -7.50 1.84
C GLY A 80 -12.61 -7.10 1.83
N HIS A 81 -12.04 -6.86 3.00
CA HIS A 81 -10.69 -6.32 3.14
C HIS A 81 -9.87 -7.11 4.14
N THR A 82 -8.65 -7.48 3.74
CA THR A 82 -7.72 -8.25 4.57
C THR A 82 -6.25 -7.97 4.21
N TYR A 83 -5.34 -8.49 5.03
CA TYR A 83 -3.90 -8.35 4.92
C TYR A 83 -3.26 -9.74 4.83
N LEU A 84 -2.28 -9.89 3.95
CA LEU A 84 -1.36 -11.03 4.01
C LEU A 84 -0.32 -10.81 5.11
N PRO A 85 0.01 -11.85 5.90
CA PRO A 85 1.11 -11.77 6.84
C PRO A 85 2.43 -11.60 6.08
N GLY A 86 3.23 -10.63 6.51
CA GLY A 86 4.50 -10.28 5.89
C GLY A 86 5.73 -10.81 6.62
N ASP A 87 5.59 -11.76 7.55
CA ASP A 87 6.71 -12.33 8.31
C ASP A 87 7.60 -13.23 7.44
N LEU A 88 7.01 -13.97 6.52
CA LEU A 88 7.70 -14.91 5.62
C LEU A 88 7.15 -14.82 4.19
N TRP A 89 8.00 -15.07 3.18
CA TRP A 89 7.57 -15.12 1.78
C TRP A 89 6.38 -16.05 1.52
N LYS A 90 6.37 -17.23 2.14
CA LYS A 90 5.26 -18.20 2.00
C LYS A 90 3.91 -17.62 2.43
N ASN A 91 3.91 -16.65 3.35
CA ASN A 91 2.68 -16.00 3.80
C ASN A 91 2.23 -14.91 2.82
N ILE A 92 3.18 -14.21 2.19
CA ILE A 92 2.94 -13.27 1.08
C ILE A 92 2.43 -13.99 -0.18
N GLU A 93 2.80 -15.26 -0.39
CA GLU A 93 2.27 -16.09 -1.48
C GLU A 93 0.80 -16.50 -1.31
N GLY A 94 0.17 -16.16 -0.17
CA GLY A 94 -1.19 -16.54 0.19
C GLY A 94 -1.27 -18.03 0.52
N PRO A 95 -1.04 -18.47 1.77
CA PRO A 95 -1.02 -19.88 2.09
C PRO A 95 -2.39 -20.54 1.83
N PRO A 96 -2.45 -21.82 1.43
CA PRO A 96 -3.71 -22.53 1.25
C PRO A 96 -4.62 -22.42 2.48
N GLY A 97 -5.91 -22.14 2.26
CA GLY A 97 -6.91 -21.97 3.33
C GLY A 97 -7.02 -20.53 3.85
N PHE A 98 -6.09 -19.64 3.53
CA PHE A 98 -6.12 -18.26 4.02
C PHE A 98 -7.04 -17.36 3.19
N LEU A 99 -6.89 -17.41 1.86
CA LEU A 99 -7.65 -16.58 0.91
C LEU A 99 -8.98 -17.21 0.49
N ASP A 100 -9.17 -18.50 0.74
CA ASP A 100 -10.30 -19.29 0.26
C ASP A 100 -11.64 -18.69 0.73
N ALA A 101 -11.78 -18.39 2.03
CA ALA A 101 -13.00 -17.80 2.57
C ALA A 101 -13.32 -16.41 1.99
N TRP A 102 -12.29 -15.60 1.74
CA TRP A 102 -12.44 -14.27 1.13
C TRP A 102 -12.83 -14.35 -0.33
N ALA A 103 -12.20 -15.26 -1.08
CA ALA A 103 -12.53 -15.50 -2.46
C ALA A 103 -13.96 -16.05 -2.61
N ASP A 104 -14.36 -17.00 -1.77
CA ASP A 104 -15.74 -17.51 -1.74
C ASP A 104 -16.73 -16.38 -1.46
N TRP A 105 -16.48 -15.55 -0.44
CA TRP A 105 -17.32 -14.39 -0.14
C TRP A 105 -17.42 -13.39 -1.29
N ARG A 106 -16.32 -13.10 -1.98
CA ARG A 106 -16.31 -12.23 -3.17
C ARG A 106 -17.12 -12.86 -4.32
N ASN A 107 -16.94 -14.15 -4.56
CA ASN A 107 -17.55 -14.87 -5.67
C ASN A 107 -19.05 -15.12 -5.49
N GLU A 108 -19.59 -14.92 -4.28
CA GLU A 108 -21.04 -15.04 -4.02
C GLU A 108 -21.88 -13.96 -4.73
N LYS A 109 -21.32 -12.77 -4.96
CA LYS A 109 -22.02 -11.65 -5.61
C LYS A 109 -21.09 -10.83 -6.47
N ASP A 110 -21.48 -10.54 -7.70
CA ASP A 110 -20.66 -9.82 -8.68
C ASP A 110 -20.38 -8.36 -8.28
N ASP A 111 -21.22 -7.74 -7.44
CA ASP A 111 -21.10 -6.36 -6.98
C ASP A 111 -20.30 -6.19 -5.68
N ARG A 112 -19.62 -7.25 -5.21
CA ARG A 112 -18.62 -7.16 -4.14
C ARG A 112 -17.25 -6.73 -4.69
N LEU A 113 -16.35 -6.39 -3.79
CA LEU A 113 -14.96 -6.12 -4.08
C LEU A 113 -14.10 -6.86 -3.06
N PHE A 114 -13.04 -7.52 -3.52
CA PHE A 114 -12.02 -8.04 -2.63
C PHE A 114 -10.78 -7.15 -2.68
N VAL A 115 -10.39 -6.62 -1.52
CA VAL A 115 -9.22 -5.76 -1.32
C VAL A 115 -8.21 -6.52 -0.47
N LEU A 116 -6.99 -6.63 -0.97
CA LEU A 116 -5.92 -7.39 -0.34
C LEU A 116 -4.67 -6.53 -0.17
N ASN A 117 -4.28 -6.27 1.08
CA ASN A 117 -3.01 -5.65 1.39
C ASN A 117 -1.87 -6.68 1.29
N VAL A 118 -0.89 -6.38 0.44
CA VAL A 118 0.20 -7.29 0.08
C VAL A 118 1.55 -6.64 0.39
N PRO A 119 2.35 -7.19 1.34
CA PRO A 119 3.70 -6.69 1.59
C PRO A 119 4.59 -6.89 0.36
N MET A 120 5.49 -5.93 0.09
CA MET A 120 6.49 -6.11 -0.98
C MET A 120 7.71 -6.92 -0.50
N LEU A 121 7.92 -7.04 0.81
CA LEU A 121 9.06 -7.74 1.39
C LEU A 121 8.61 -8.54 2.62
N GLU A 122 9.24 -9.70 2.85
CA GLU A 122 9.08 -10.43 4.11
C GLU A 122 9.75 -9.70 5.28
N ARG A 123 9.60 -10.25 6.50
CA ARG A 123 10.01 -9.59 7.75
C ARG A 123 9.44 -8.18 7.85
N ASN A 124 8.18 -8.01 7.42
CA ASN A 124 7.60 -6.71 7.11
C ASN A 124 7.62 -5.74 8.31
N GLU A 125 7.48 -6.24 9.53
CA GLU A 125 7.46 -5.41 10.75
C GLU A 125 8.67 -5.68 11.68
N ALA A 126 9.72 -6.32 11.16
CA ALA A 126 10.84 -6.79 11.98
C ALA A 126 11.87 -5.70 12.36
N GLY A 127 11.58 -4.42 12.11
CA GLY A 127 12.50 -3.31 12.40
C GLY A 127 13.83 -3.40 11.63
N VAL A 128 13.76 -3.78 10.35
CA VAL A 128 14.95 -3.98 9.50
C VAL A 128 15.67 -2.66 9.24
N SER A 129 17.01 -2.66 9.33
CA SER A 129 17.83 -1.47 9.14
C SER A 129 17.79 -0.93 7.71
N ASP A 130 18.04 0.37 7.53
CA ASP A 130 18.05 1.03 6.22
C ASP A 130 19.04 0.39 5.24
N TYR A 131 20.20 -0.05 5.72
CA TYR A 131 21.17 -0.77 4.88
C TYR A 131 20.56 -2.05 4.29
N GLU A 132 19.88 -2.84 5.13
CA GLU A 132 19.28 -4.07 4.68
C GLU A 132 18.05 -3.80 3.82
N VAL A 133 17.20 -2.82 4.17
CA VAL A 133 16.05 -2.44 3.32
C VAL A 133 16.51 -2.00 1.94
N ARG A 134 17.53 -1.14 1.83
CA ARG A 134 18.11 -0.74 0.55
C ARG A 134 18.53 -1.97 -0.27
N ARG A 135 19.27 -2.89 0.35
CA ARG A 135 19.73 -4.12 -0.30
C ARG A 135 18.55 -4.96 -0.80
N GLN A 136 17.51 -5.12 0.02
CA GLN A 136 16.32 -5.89 -0.31
C GLN A 136 15.52 -5.26 -1.46
N LEU A 137 15.35 -3.93 -1.45
CA LEU A 137 14.72 -3.19 -2.54
C LEU A 137 15.51 -3.34 -3.85
N GLN A 138 16.84 -3.30 -3.80
CA GLN A 138 17.69 -3.48 -4.98
C GLN A 138 17.61 -4.91 -5.55
N LEU A 139 17.54 -5.93 -4.68
CA LEU A 139 17.29 -7.32 -5.09
C LEU A 139 15.91 -7.48 -5.74
N GLY A 140 14.88 -6.86 -5.15
CA GLY A 140 13.54 -6.83 -5.72
C GLY A 140 13.50 -6.11 -7.08
N ALA A 141 14.19 -4.98 -7.19
CA ALA A 141 14.33 -4.22 -8.43
C ALA A 141 15.12 -4.97 -9.51
N ALA A 142 15.95 -5.95 -9.13
CA ALA A 142 16.62 -6.89 -10.02
C ALA A 142 15.75 -8.12 -10.37
N GLY A 143 14.57 -8.25 -9.74
CA GLY A 143 13.59 -9.30 -10.01
C GLY A 143 13.75 -10.57 -9.20
N TYR A 144 14.53 -10.56 -8.12
CA TYR A 144 14.82 -11.76 -7.33
C TYR A 144 13.55 -12.35 -6.68
N TYR A 145 12.55 -11.51 -6.38
CA TYR A 145 11.34 -11.90 -5.65
C TYR A 145 10.10 -12.07 -6.53
N ASP A 146 10.20 -11.88 -7.85
CA ASP A 146 9.03 -11.88 -8.76
C ASP A 146 8.18 -13.15 -8.63
N HIS A 147 8.82 -14.30 -8.45
CA HIS A 147 8.16 -15.59 -8.36
C HIS A 147 7.15 -15.69 -7.20
N HIS A 148 7.38 -14.99 -6.09
CA HIS A 148 6.43 -14.96 -4.96
C HIS A 148 5.12 -14.27 -5.37
N PHE A 149 5.20 -13.19 -6.14
CA PHE A 149 4.03 -12.45 -6.59
C PHE A 149 3.31 -13.15 -7.74
N THR A 150 4.04 -13.83 -8.63
CA THR A 150 3.43 -14.74 -9.60
C THR A 150 2.66 -15.86 -8.88
N ALA A 151 3.22 -16.45 -7.83
CA ALA A 151 2.55 -17.50 -7.06
C ALA A 151 1.25 -17.02 -6.38
N LEU A 152 1.26 -15.81 -5.81
CA LEU A 152 0.06 -15.16 -5.27
C LEU A 152 -0.98 -14.92 -6.37
N ALA A 153 -0.58 -14.32 -7.49
CA ALA A 153 -1.46 -14.01 -8.61
C ALA A 153 -2.13 -15.28 -9.18
N GLU A 154 -1.36 -16.34 -9.42
CA GLU A 154 -1.92 -17.63 -9.87
C GLU A 154 -2.92 -18.20 -8.86
N ARG A 155 -2.68 -18.00 -7.55
CA ARG A 155 -3.59 -18.49 -6.52
C ARG A 155 -4.91 -17.73 -6.54
N LEU A 156 -4.87 -16.40 -6.60
CA LEU A 156 -6.07 -15.57 -6.71
C LEU A 156 -6.89 -15.95 -7.95
N VAL A 157 -6.23 -16.16 -9.09
CA VAL A 157 -6.88 -16.64 -10.33
C VAL A 157 -7.50 -18.02 -10.14
N ARG A 158 -6.80 -18.99 -9.51
CA ARG A 158 -7.36 -20.32 -9.22
C ARG A 158 -8.58 -20.26 -8.31
N LEU A 159 -8.62 -19.31 -7.38
CA LEU A 159 -9.74 -19.04 -6.49
C LEU A 159 -10.86 -18.23 -7.14
N ARG A 160 -10.74 -17.86 -8.42
CA ARG A 160 -11.66 -16.99 -9.18
C ARG A 160 -11.79 -15.57 -8.64
N ALA A 161 -10.90 -15.15 -7.73
CA ALA A 161 -10.79 -13.77 -7.25
C ALA A 161 -9.96 -12.92 -8.24
N THR A 162 -10.28 -13.00 -9.54
CA THR A 162 -9.44 -12.48 -10.63
C THR A 162 -9.39 -10.95 -10.66
N ASP A 163 -10.35 -10.26 -10.07
CA ASP A 163 -10.52 -8.81 -10.06
C ASP A 163 -10.14 -8.16 -8.71
N THR A 164 -9.37 -8.89 -7.89
CA THR A 164 -8.89 -8.41 -6.58
C THR A 164 -8.16 -7.06 -6.73
N VAL A 165 -8.49 -6.12 -5.86
CA VAL A 165 -7.71 -4.88 -5.67
C VAL A 165 -6.54 -5.18 -4.75
N ILE A 166 -5.33 -4.97 -5.26
CA ILE A 166 -4.07 -5.23 -4.56
C ILE A 166 -3.56 -3.90 -4.00
N VAL A 167 -3.61 -3.75 -2.68
CA VAL A 167 -2.97 -2.65 -1.96
C VAL A 167 -1.53 -3.08 -1.68
N LEU A 168 -0.68 -2.86 -2.68
CA LEU A 168 0.72 -3.30 -2.64
C LEU A 168 1.51 -2.31 -1.76
N GLY A 169 2.34 -2.82 -0.86
CA GLY A 169 3.32 -2.01 -0.12
C GLY A 169 2.75 -0.75 0.54
N TRP A 170 1.62 -0.86 1.23
CA TRP A 170 0.92 0.25 1.88
C TRP A 170 1.81 1.02 2.87
N GLU A 171 1.48 2.29 3.14
CA GLU A 171 2.20 3.16 4.08
C GLU A 171 3.71 3.26 3.82
N MET A 172 4.11 3.18 2.54
CA MET A 172 5.52 3.17 2.15
C MET A 172 6.28 4.44 2.53
N ASN A 173 5.59 5.56 2.76
CA ASN A 173 6.18 6.82 3.16
C ASN A 173 6.61 6.88 4.64
N GLY A 174 6.23 5.90 5.44
CA GLY A 174 6.66 5.77 6.84
C GLY A 174 7.92 4.93 7.04
N THR A 175 8.16 4.56 8.29
CA THR A 175 9.33 3.74 8.69
C THR A 175 8.97 2.36 9.23
N THR A 176 7.69 2.08 9.47
CA THR A 176 7.21 0.86 10.14
C THR A 176 7.56 -0.39 9.35
N TYR A 177 7.31 -0.35 8.05
CA TYR A 177 7.39 -1.51 7.19
C TYR A 177 8.77 -1.68 6.55
N THR A 178 9.16 -2.92 6.28
CA THR A 178 10.38 -3.26 5.54
C THR A 178 10.25 -2.86 4.07
N HIS A 179 9.03 -2.83 3.52
CA HIS A 179 8.76 -2.31 2.17
C HIS A 179 8.69 -0.78 2.06
N ARG A 180 9.08 -0.04 3.09
CA ARG A 180 9.14 1.44 3.02
C ARG A 180 9.98 1.93 1.83
N CYS A 181 9.60 3.08 1.31
CA CYS A 181 10.19 3.68 0.11
C CYS A 181 11.57 4.28 0.36
N ALA A 182 11.75 4.98 1.48
CA ALA A 182 13.07 5.31 1.97
C ALA A 182 13.73 4.04 2.52
N PRO A 183 15.02 3.78 2.23
CA PRO A 183 16.02 4.77 1.88
C PRO A 183 16.48 4.70 0.40
N ASP A 184 15.72 4.03 -0.49
CA ASP A 184 16.04 3.92 -1.91
C ASP A 184 14.76 3.99 -2.78
N PRO A 185 14.18 5.20 -2.96
CA PRO A 185 12.96 5.38 -3.75
C PRO A 185 13.10 4.93 -5.20
N THR A 186 14.32 4.97 -5.75
CA THR A 186 14.60 4.52 -7.12
C THR A 186 14.43 3.01 -7.24
N ALA A 187 15.06 2.25 -6.34
CA ALA A 187 14.89 0.81 -6.30
C ALA A 187 13.45 0.43 -5.94
N TRP A 188 12.81 1.16 -5.01
CA TRP A 188 11.41 0.92 -4.62
C TRP A 188 10.45 0.99 -5.82
N LYS A 189 10.51 2.08 -6.60
CA LYS A 189 9.66 2.25 -7.80
C LYS A 189 9.91 1.16 -8.84
N LYS A 190 11.18 0.83 -9.07
CA LYS A 190 11.53 -0.26 -9.99
C LYS A 190 11.00 -1.60 -9.50
N TYR A 191 11.06 -1.86 -8.19
CA TYR A 191 10.55 -3.10 -7.61
C TYR A 191 9.02 -3.18 -7.67
N TRP A 192 8.30 -2.09 -7.37
CA TRP A 192 6.86 -2.00 -7.60
C TRP A 192 6.49 -2.44 -9.03
N ASN A 193 7.17 -1.86 -10.03
CA ASN A 193 6.91 -2.16 -11.43
C ASN A 193 7.17 -3.63 -11.76
N ARG A 194 8.19 -4.25 -11.14
CA ARG A 194 8.47 -5.69 -11.28
C ARG A 194 7.32 -6.54 -10.73
N ILE A 195 6.84 -6.22 -9.53
CA ILE A 195 5.72 -6.95 -8.90
C ILE A 195 4.46 -6.86 -9.76
N VAL A 196 4.06 -5.64 -10.15
CA VAL A 196 2.89 -5.40 -11.00
C VAL A 196 3.01 -6.16 -12.32
N THR A 197 4.19 -6.12 -12.96
CA THR A 197 4.44 -6.87 -14.20
C THR A 197 4.32 -8.38 -14.00
N ALA A 198 4.91 -8.91 -12.92
CA ALA A 198 4.87 -10.34 -12.60
C ALA A 198 3.42 -10.80 -12.37
N MET A 199 2.65 -10.08 -11.54
CA MET A 199 1.25 -10.41 -11.29
C MET A 199 0.40 -10.28 -12.56
N ARG A 200 0.58 -9.22 -13.34
CA ARG A 200 -0.17 -9.00 -14.59
C ARG A 200 0.17 -9.99 -15.70
N SER A 201 1.31 -10.68 -15.60
CA SER A 201 1.70 -11.74 -16.56
C SER A 201 0.88 -13.03 -16.41
N VAL A 202 0.19 -13.22 -15.28
CA VAL A 202 -0.60 -14.43 -15.02
C VAL A 202 -1.90 -14.39 -15.85
N PRO A 203 -2.16 -15.41 -16.70
CA PRO A 203 -3.37 -15.43 -17.52
C PRO A 203 -4.66 -15.46 -16.69
N GLY A 204 -5.66 -14.68 -17.10
CA GLY A 204 -6.97 -14.62 -16.44
C GLY A 204 -7.05 -13.65 -15.26
N GLN A 205 -5.95 -12.95 -14.93
CA GLN A 205 -5.98 -11.88 -13.93
C GLN A 205 -6.59 -10.59 -14.50
N GLU A 206 -7.29 -9.87 -13.65
CA GLU A 206 -7.87 -8.54 -13.89
C GLU A 206 -7.64 -7.63 -12.67
N PHE A 207 -6.50 -7.80 -12.00
CA PHE A 207 -6.17 -7.07 -10.77
C PHE A 207 -6.04 -5.58 -11.02
N ARG A 208 -6.42 -4.80 -10.01
CA ARG A 208 -6.16 -3.36 -9.93
C ARG A 208 -5.19 -3.08 -8.79
N PHE A 209 -4.25 -2.19 -9.01
CA PHE A 209 -3.20 -1.85 -8.04
C PHE A 209 -3.49 -0.49 -7.40
N ASP A 210 -3.58 -0.50 -6.07
CA ASP A 210 -3.86 0.66 -5.24
C ASP A 210 -2.56 1.17 -4.61
N PHE A 211 -2.14 2.38 -5.00
CA PHE A 211 -0.98 3.06 -4.44
C PHE A 211 -1.41 3.83 -3.18
N ASN A 212 -1.02 3.31 -2.02
CA ASN A 212 -1.65 3.66 -0.75
C ASN A 212 -0.64 4.13 0.31
N PRO A 213 -0.33 5.43 0.39
CA PRO A 213 0.50 6.00 1.46
C PRO A 213 -0.29 6.24 2.75
N SER A 214 0.44 6.47 3.86
CA SER A 214 -0.14 7.11 5.06
C SER A 214 -0.36 8.59 4.81
N ARG A 215 -1.41 9.15 5.41
CA ARG A 215 -1.70 10.59 5.36
C ARG A 215 -0.54 11.43 5.88
N GLY A 216 -0.24 12.50 5.14
CA GLY A 216 0.78 13.47 5.49
C GLY A 216 2.15 13.11 4.95
N ARG A 217 3.16 13.88 5.38
CA ARG A 217 4.54 13.67 4.90
C ARG A 217 5.13 12.36 5.40
N ASP A 218 4.88 12.01 6.66
CA ASP A 218 5.60 10.96 7.38
C ASP A 218 7.13 11.10 7.21
N ALA A 219 7.87 10.03 6.88
CA ALA A 219 9.32 10.07 6.72
C ALA A 219 9.76 10.66 5.38
N VAL A 220 9.02 10.40 4.29
CA VAL A 220 9.28 10.95 2.95
C VAL A 220 7.99 11.36 2.24
N PRO A 221 7.97 12.46 1.48
CA PRO A 221 6.85 12.79 0.59
C PRO A 221 6.40 11.58 -0.23
N TRP A 222 5.17 11.09 -0.02
CA TRP A 222 4.71 9.89 -0.71
C TRP A 222 4.70 10.02 -2.24
N THR A 223 4.57 11.25 -2.75
CA THR A 223 4.63 11.51 -4.20
C THR A 223 6.01 11.18 -4.80
N GLU A 224 7.09 11.22 -4.03
CA GLU A 224 8.44 10.84 -4.51
C GLU A 224 8.54 9.32 -4.80
N CYS A 225 7.68 8.55 -4.16
CA CYS A 225 7.56 7.11 -4.28
C CYS A 225 6.60 6.69 -5.39
N TYR A 226 5.86 7.61 -6.01
CA TYR A 226 4.88 7.25 -7.04
C TYR A 226 5.53 6.55 -8.24
N PRO A 227 5.14 5.30 -8.57
CA PRO A 227 5.87 4.48 -9.54
C PRO A 227 5.47 4.71 -11.00
N GLY A 228 4.33 5.38 -11.26
CA GLY A 228 3.86 5.75 -12.60
C GLY A 228 2.40 5.35 -12.88
N ASP A 229 1.77 6.04 -13.84
CA ASP A 229 0.36 5.86 -14.19
C ASP A 229 0.03 4.51 -14.84
N ASP A 230 1.03 3.85 -15.43
CA ASP A 230 0.90 2.58 -16.13
C ASP A 230 0.78 1.38 -15.17
N VAL A 231 1.26 1.53 -13.95
CA VAL A 231 1.32 0.48 -12.92
C VAL A 231 0.46 0.77 -11.69
N VAL A 232 -0.27 1.88 -11.69
CA VAL A 232 -1.20 2.26 -10.62
C VAL A 232 -2.59 2.50 -11.21
N ASP A 233 -3.59 1.86 -10.63
CA ASP A 233 -4.97 1.94 -11.06
C ASP A 233 -5.80 2.85 -10.13
N ILE A 234 -5.44 2.92 -8.84
CA ILE A 234 -6.16 3.66 -7.79
C ILE A 234 -5.14 4.41 -6.91
N ILE A 235 -5.50 5.62 -6.44
CA ILE A 235 -4.71 6.39 -5.48
C ILE A 235 -5.38 6.31 -4.10
N GLY A 236 -4.89 5.41 -3.25
CA GLY A 236 -5.35 5.23 -1.89
C GLY A 236 -4.76 6.25 -0.91
N MET A 237 -5.22 6.14 0.33
CA MET A 237 -4.64 6.81 1.49
C MET A 237 -5.11 6.11 2.76
N ASP A 238 -4.17 5.83 3.66
CA ASP A 238 -4.47 5.42 5.02
C ASP A 238 -4.59 6.65 5.92
N SER A 239 -5.68 6.78 6.67
CA SER A 239 -5.94 7.95 7.51
C SER A 239 -6.55 7.62 8.87
N TYR A 240 -5.79 7.92 9.91
CA TYR A 240 -6.21 7.84 11.30
C TYR A 240 -6.34 9.22 11.94
N ASP A 241 -6.99 9.31 13.10
CA ASP A 241 -7.09 10.56 13.87
C ASP A 241 -5.80 10.89 14.64
N GLN A 242 -4.69 11.04 13.92
CA GLN A 242 -3.36 11.33 14.47
C GLN A 242 -2.59 12.36 13.64
N PRO A 243 -1.57 13.04 14.18
CA PRO A 243 -1.12 13.01 15.57
C PRO A 243 -2.14 13.64 16.54
N PRO A 244 -1.97 13.45 17.85
CA PRO A 244 -2.88 14.06 18.82
C PRO A 244 -2.97 15.57 18.72
N GLY A 245 -4.18 16.11 18.89
CA GLY A 245 -4.44 17.56 18.88
C GLY A 245 -4.60 18.20 17.50
N MET A 246 -4.42 17.45 16.41
CA MET A 246 -4.68 17.93 15.06
C MET A 246 -6.19 17.85 14.72
N SER A 247 -6.72 18.94 14.17
CA SER A 247 -8.10 18.99 13.69
C SER A 247 -8.26 18.30 12.33
N PHE A 248 -9.50 17.96 11.96
CA PHE A 248 -9.77 17.38 10.66
C PHE A 248 -9.40 18.31 9.50
N ASP A 249 -9.62 19.62 9.65
CA ASP A 249 -9.29 20.59 8.59
C ASP A 249 -7.77 20.70 8.39
N GLU A 250 -6.99 20.47 9.45
CA GLU A 250 -5.53 20.32 9.34
C GLU A 250 -5.14 19.01 8.63
N HIS A 251 -5.81 17.87 8.90
CA HIS A 251 -5.61 16.63 8.13
C HIS A 251 -5.87 16.81 6.62
N VAL A 252 -6.81 17.68 6.28
CA VAL A 252 -7.13 18.00 4.88
C VAL A 252 -6.05 18.87 4.25
N SER A 253 -5.64 19.94 4.94
CA SER A 253 -4.80 21.01 4.39
C SER A 253 -3.31 20.83 4.57
N GLU A 254 -2.87 19.90 5.43
CA GLU A 254 -1.45 19.63 5.62
C GLU A 254 -0.76 19.19 4.32
N PRO A 255 0.56 19.40 4.20
CA PRO A 255 1.34 18.86 3.09
C PRO A 255 1.15 17.34 3.01
N TYR A 256 0.83 16.84 1.81
CA TYR A 256 0.62 15.41 1.56
C TYR A 256 -0.61 14.82 2.30
N GLY A 257 -1.52 15.68 2.79
CA GLY A 257 -2.77 15.33 3.46
C GLY A 257 -3.90 14.90 2.51
N LEU A 258 -5.15 14.89 3.02
CA LEU A 258 -6.31 14.37 2.27
C LEU A 258 -6.59 15.15 0.98
N GLN A 259 -6.50 16.49 1.00
CA GLN A 259 -6.72 17.27 -0.22
C GLN A 259 -5.66 16.96 -1.26
N LYS A 260 -4.40 16.78 -0.83
CA LYS A 260 -3.31 16.48 -1.76
C LYS A 260 -3.50 15.13 -2.45
N GLN A 261 -4.07 14.13 -1.78
CA GLN A 261 -4.46 12.86 -2.41
C GLN A 261 -5.49 13.08 -3.52
N VAL A 262 -6.56 13.81 -3.22
CA VAL A 262 -7.65 14.07 -4.18
C VAL A 262 -7.13 14.81 -5.41
N ASP A 263 -6.34 15.86 -5.20
CA ASP A 263 -5.76 16.66 -6.28
C ASP A 263 -4.81 15.83 -7.14
N PHE A 264 -3.97 15.00 -6.50
CA PHE A 264 -3.03 14.12 -7.20
C PHE A 264 -3.75 13.05 -8.01
N ALA A 265 -4.79 12.41 -7.45
CA ALA A 265 -5.59 11.44 -8.19
C ALA A 265 -6.26 12.08 -9.41
N ALA A 266 -6.80 13.30 -9.27
CA ALA A 266 -7.38 14.03 -10.38
C ALA A 266 -6.35 14.40 -11.46
N GLU A 267 -5.15 14.85 -11.07
CA GLU A 267 -4.02 15.15 -11.98
C GLU A 267 -3.62 13.91 -12.80
N HIS A 268 -3.68 12.73 -12.20
CA HIS A 268 -3.31 11.46 -12.80
C HIS A 268 -4.50 10.70 -13.44
N GLY A 269 -5.70 11.27 -13.41
CA GLY A 269 -6.91 10.64 -13.97
C GLY A 269 -7.30 9.32 -13.28
N LYS A 270 -7.08 9.22 -11.96
CA LYS A 270 -7.32 8.02 -11.14
C LYS A 270 -8.46 8.23 -10.16
N GLN A 271 -9.14 7.15 -9.78
CA GLN A 271 -10.05 7.16 -8.64
C GLN A 271 -9.27 7.16 -7.32
N ILE A 272 -9.88 7.69 -6.26
CA ILE A 272 -9.34 7.61 -4.89
C ILE A 272 -9.94 6.42 -4.14
N SER A 273 -9.24 5.95 -3.11
CA SER A 273 -9.74 4.99 -2.12
C SER A 273 -9.28 5.36 -0.71
N TYR A 274 -9.87 4.72 0.30
CA TYR A 274 -9.40 4.74 1.68
C TYR A 274 -9.33 3.30 2.23
N PRO A 275 -8.27 2.54 1.89
CA PRO A 275 -8.10 1.16 2.31
C PRO A 275 -8.00 1.02 3.83
N GLU A 276 -7.55 2.05 4.53
CA GLU A 276 -7.50 2.05 5.98
C GLU A 276 -7.91 3.40 6.54
N TRP A 277 -8.92 3.42 7.41
CA TRP A 277 -9.19 4.58 8.24
C TRP A 277 -9.85 4.19 9.55
N GLY A 278 -9.71 5.04 10.56
CA GLY A 278 -10.31 4.79 11.86
C GLY A 278 -9.78 5.72 12.95
N LEU A 279 -9.95 5.28 14.19
CA LEU A 279 -9.43 5.97 15.36
C LEU A 279 -8.03 5.45 15.70
N PHE A 280 -7.27 6.16 16.52
CA PHE A 280 -5.99 5.73 17.00
C PHE A 280 -5.56 6.51 18.26
N ARG A 281 -4.89 7.65 18.10
CA ARG A 281 -4.18 8.32 19.21
C ARG A 281 -4.98 9.43 19.88
N ASN A 282 -6.11 9.83 19.31
CA ASN A 282 -7.02 10.81 19.91
C ASN A 282 -8.21 10.15 20.64
N GLY A 283 -8.19 8.81 20.81
CA GLY A 283 -9.21 8.06 21.54
C GLY A 283 -10.59 8.12 20.88
N ASP A 284 -11.64 8.14 21.69
CA ASP A 284 -13.02 8.24 21.20
C ASP A 284 -13.30 9.61 20.57
N ASN A 285 -13.12 9.71 19.25
CA ASN A 285 -13.16 10.94 18.48
C ASN A 285 -14.33 10.99 17.47
N PRO A 286 -15.55 11.34 17.93
CA PRO A 286 -16.74 11.39 17.08
C PRO A 286 -16.68 12.49 16.02
N VAL A 287 -15.84 13.52 16.21
CA VAL A 287 -15.67 14.60 15.24
C VAL A 287 -14.93 14.08 14.01
N TYR A 288 -13.78 13.41 14.21
CA TYR A 288 -13.04 12.79 13.10
C TYR A 288 -13.92 11.80 12.33
N MET A 289 -14.63 10.92 13.06
CA MET A 289 -15.53 9.94 12.46
C MET A 289 -16.57 10.58 11.53
N ARG A 290 -17.26 11.62 12.01
CA ARG A 290 -18.25 12.34 11.21
C ARG A 290 -17.62 13.00 9.97
N ARG A 291 -16.48 13.66 10.16
CA ARG A 291 -15.82 14.43 9.09
C ARG A 291 -15.23 13.54 8.01
N MET A 292 -14.66 12.39 8.35
CA MET A 292 -14.26 11.38 7.36
C MET A 292 -15.46 10.86 6.55
N LEU A 293 -16.59 10.58 7.19
CA LEU A 293 -17.81 10.15 6.49
C LEU A 293 -18.36 11.25 5.56
N GLU A 294 -18.35 12.51 5.99
CA GLU A 294 -18.70 13.67 5.14
C GLU A 294 -17.73 13.81 3.96
N TRP A 295 -16.43 13.66 4.20
CA TRP A 295 -15.39 13.72 3.17
C TRP A 295 -15.56 12.64 2.10
N MET A 296 -15.80 11.39 2.51
CA MET A 296 -16.05 10.29 1.57
C MET A 296 -17.36 10.48 0.81
N LYS A 297 -18.40 11.03 1.44
CA LYS A 297 -19.65 11.39 0.75
C LYS A 297 -19.43 12.48 -0.30
N GLN A 298 -18.53 13.43 -0.04
CA GLN A 298 -18.20 14.51 -0.97
C GLN A 298 -17.36 14.03 -2.16
N HIS A 299 -16.35 13.20 -1.90
CA HIS A 299 -15.36 12.82 -2.92
C HIS A 299 -15.58 11.44 -3.55
N LYS A 300 -16.55 10.66 -3.06
CA LYS A 300 -17.01 9.41 -3.67
C LYS A 300 -15.85 8.47 -4.02
N PRO A 301 -15.06 8.02 -3.03
CA PRO A 301 -13.95 7.09 -3.30
C PRO A 301 -14.48 5.81 -3.93
N LEU A 302 -13.68 5.13 -4.74
CA LEU A 302 -14.03 3.81 -5.29
C LEU A 302 -14.38 2.82 -4.17
N TYR A 303 -13.67 2.89 -3.05
CA TYR A 303 -14.06 2.19 -1.85
C TYR A 303 -13.43 2.80 -0.61
N HIS A 304 -13.96 2.44 0.55
CA HIS A 304 -13.32 2.71 1.83
C HIS A 304 -13.59 1.58 2.84
N THR A 305 -12.63 1.36 3.74
CA THR A 305 -12.67 0.27 4.72
C THR A 305 -12.25 0.78 6.08
N ILE A 306 -13.13 0.62 7.08
CA ILE A 306 -12.82 0.98 8.47
C ILE A 306 -12.03 -0.14 9.14
N THR A 307 -10.99 0.22 9.89
CA THR A 307 -10.21 -0.75 10.69
C THR A 307 -10.86 -0.95 12.04
N ASP A 308 -11.33 -2.17 12.32
CA ASP A 308 -12.18 -2.42 13.48
C ASP A 308 -11.58 -3.42 14.48
N TYR A 309 -10.63 -2.94 15.28
CA TYR A 309 -10.14 -3.57 16.51
C TYR A 309 -9.59 -2.48 17.43
N CYS A 310 -9.46 -2.70 18.74
CA CYS A 310 -8.94 -1.64 19.62
C CYS A 310 -7.47 -1.31 19.34
N PRO A 311 -7.08 -0.01 19.34
CA PRO A 311 -7.89 1.18 19.68
C PRO A 311 -8.66 1.81 18.51
N HIS A 312 -8.60 1.22 17.32
CA HIS A 312 -9.05 1.83 16.06
C HIS A 312 -10.55 1.74 15.79
N GLY A 313 -11.17 0.66 16.27
CA GLY A 313 -12.51 0.27 15.88
C GLY A 313 -13.64 1.05 16.54
N VAL A 314 -14.82 0.89 15.98
CA VAL A 314 -16.10 1.46 16.42
C VAL A 314 -17.13 0.38 16.74
N TRP A 315 -16.90 -0.87 16.37
CA TRP A 315 -17.83 -1.97 16.62
C TRP A 315 -17.25 -3.02 17.56
N GLN A 316 -16.03 -3.50 17.30
CA GLN A 316 -15.31 -4.45 18.17
C GLN A 316 -14.58 -3.76 19.33
N CYS A 317 -14.52 -2.43 19.35
CA CYS A 317 -13.87 -1.69 20.41
C CYS A 317 -14.87 -0.90 21.27
N ASP A 318 -15.03 -1.33 22.53
CA ASP A 318 -15.94 -0.69 23.48
C ASP A 318 -15.43 0.66 24.01
N ASP A 319 -14.14 0.97 23.81
CA ASP A 319 -13.52 2.21 24.28
C ASP A 319 -13.94 3.46 23.47
N ASN A 320 -14.65 3.28 22.35
CA ASN A 320 -15.01 4.35 21.41
C ASN A 320 -16.53 4.62 21.27
N PRO A 321 -17.32 4.68 22.37
CA PRO A 321 -18.78 4.62 22.30
C PRO A 321 -19.44 5.81 21.58
N ARG A 322 -18.84 7.02 21.63
CA ARG A 322 -19.40 8.19 20.92
C ARG A 322 -19.16 8.08 19.43
N SER A 323 -17.99 7.62 19.02
CA SER A 323 -17.64 7.38 17.62
C SER A 323 -18.45 6.22 17.04
N SER A 324 -18.66 5.15 17.81
CA SER A 324 -19.61 4.07 17.48
C SER A 324 -20.99 4.60 17.17
N LEU A 325 -21.51 5.52 18.00
CA LEU A 325 -22.83 6.11 17.77
C LEU A 325 -22.87 6.91 16.47
N VAL A 326 -21.87 7.75 16.20
CA VAL A 326 -21.78 8.53 14.95
C VAL A 326 -21.71 7.63 13.73
N PHE A 327 -20.80 6.66 13.74
CA PHE A 327 -20.62 5.73 12.62
C PHE A 327 -21.89 4.94 12.35
N ARG A 328 -22.49 4.38 13.40
CA ARG A 328 -23.73 3.63 13.28
C ARG A 328 -24.86 4.51 12.77
N GLN A 329 -25.09 5.69 13.34
CA GLN A 329 -26.17 6.59 12.90
C GLN A 329 -26.03 7.02 11.43
N ALA A 330 -24.80 7.26 10.97
CA ALA A 330 -24.55 7.66 9.60
C ALA A 330 -24.82 6.54 8.58
N LEU A 331 -24.63 5.27 8.99
CA LEU A 331 -24.70 4.12 8.09
C LEU A 331 -25.90 3.20 8.34
N PHE A 332 -26.67 3.39 9.42
CA PHE A 332 -27.74 2.47 9.81
C PHE A 332 -28.84 2.38 8.76
N GLY A 333 -29.07 1.17 8.23
CA GLY A 333 -30.17 0.88 7.29
C GLY A 333 -30.14 1.68 5.99
N THR A 334 -29.03 2.37 5.70
CA THR A 334 -28.85 3.08 4.44
C THR A 334 -28.51 2.07 3.35
N GLU A 335 -29.25 2.11 2.24
CA GLU A 335 -28.96 1.22 1.11
C GLU A 335 -27.53 1.48 0.60
N PRO A 336 -26.73 0.43 0.35
CA PRO A 336 -25.42 0.58 -0.25
C PRO A 336 -25.56 1.24 -1.63
N GLU A 337 -24.74 2.27 -1.90
CA GLU A 337 -24.71 2.93 -3.21
C GLU A 337 -24.46 1.87 -4.29
N LEU A 338 -25.39 1.76 -5.24
CA LEU A 338 -25.26 0.83 -6.36
C LEU A 338 -24.16 1.37 -7.29
N PRO A 339 -23.41 0.47 -7.96
CA PRO A 339 -22.40 0.93 -8.87
C PRO A 339 -23.03 1.78 -9.99
N GLU A 340 -22.56 3.02 -10.14
CA GLU A 340 -22.96 3.88 -11.24
C GLU A 340 -22.50 3.19 -12.55
N ILE A 341 -23.41 2.99 -13.50
CA ILE A 341 -23.06 2.55 -14.85
C ILE A 341 -22.44 3.77 -15.52
N PRO A 342 -21.25 3.68 -16.14
CA PRO A 342 -20.67 4.80 -16.86
C PRO A 342 -21.71 5.36 -17.85
N GLU A 343 -22.03 6.65 -17.77
CA GLU A 343 -22.92 7.27 -18.74
C GLU A 343 -22.28 7.13 -20.13
N ILE A 344 -22.91 6.33 -21.00
CA ILE A 344 -22.59 6.31 -22.42
C ILE A 344 -22.65 7.75 -22.92
N PRO A 345 -21.60 8.28 -23.60
CA PRO A 345 -21.67 9.59 -24.20
C PRO A 345 -22.89 9.61 -25.12
N VAL A 346 -23.89 10.42 -24.78
CA VAL A 346 -25.00 10.66 -25.68
C VAL A 346 -24.42 11.30 -26.93
N ASP A 347 -24.58 10.65 -28.09
CA ASP A 347 -24.27 11.27 -29.38
C ASP A 347 -24.94 12.65 -29.41
N PRO A 348 -24.23 13.72 -29.83
CA PRO A 348 -24.82 15.04 -29.89
C PRO A 348 -26.08 14.97 -30.77
N VAL A 349 -27.24 15.23 -30.15
CA VAL A 349 -28.51 15.34 -30.87
C VAL A 349 -28.36 16.42 -31.94
N ASP A 350 -28.63 16.05 -33.20
CA ASP A 350 -28.68 16.98 -34.32
C ASP A 350 -29.54 18.20 -33.94
N PRO A 351 -29.11 19.43 -34.26
CA PRO A 351 -29.88 20.62 -33.94
C PRO A 351 -31.23 20.55 -34.65
N VAL A 352 -32.31 20.52 -33.86
CA VAL A 352 -33.68 20.64 -34.38
C VAL A 352 -33.87 22.01 -35.00
N ASP A 353 -34.42 22.03 -36.22
CA ASP A 353 -34.77 23.26 -36.95
C ASP A 353 -35.66 24.19 -36.08
N PRO A 354 -35.43 25.50 -36.11
CA PRO A 354 -36.21 26.45 -35.32
C PRO A 354 -37.68 26.42 -35.77
N VAL A 355 -38.57 26.17 -34.82
CA VAL A 355 -40.02 26.28 -35.02
C VAL A 355 -40.43 27.75 -35.13
N ASP A 356 -41.30 28.04 -36.10
CA ASP A 356 -41.88 29.36 -36.34
C ASP A 356 -42.60 29.91 -35.09
N PRO A 357 -42.48 31.22 -34.79
CA PRO A 357 -43.11 31.81 -33.62
C PRO A 357 -44.64 31.77 -33.75
N VAL A 358 -45.28 31.23 -32.70
CA VAL A 358 -46.74 31.26 -32.52
C VAL A 358 -47.20 32.65 -32.06
N ASP A 359 -48.32 33.11 -32.60
CA ASP A 359 -48.95 34.39 -32.27
C ASP A 359 -49.30 34.51 -30.77
N PRO A 360 -49.20 35.71 -30.18
CA PRO A 360 -49.48 35.92 -28.76
C PRO A 360 -50.97 35.73 -28.45
N VAL A 361 -51.24 34.93 -27.41
CA VAL A 361 -52.56 34.79 -26.79
C VAL A 361 -52.84 35.95 -25.83
N ASP A 362 -54.09 36.42 -25.82
CA ASP A 362 -54.57 37.50 -24.96
C ASP A 362 -54.41 37.18 -23.45
N PRO A 363 -54.14 38.19 -22.60
CA PRO A 363 -53.96 38.00 -21.17
C PRO A 363 -55.27 37.60 -20.46
N VAL A 364 -55.19 36.58 -19.62
CA VAL A 364 -56.23 36.21 -18.65
C VAL A 364 -56.18 37.12 -17.42
N ASP A 365 -57.35 37.50 -16.91
CA ASP A 365 -57.52 38.33 -15.72
C ASP A 365 -56.90 37.70 -14.45
N PRO A 366 -56.34 38.50 -13.53
CA PRO A 366 -55.73 38.01 -12.30
C PRO A 366 -56.79 37.45 -11.33
N VAL A 367 -56.49 36.29 -10.76
CA VAL A 367 -57.19 35.73 -9.60
C VAL A 367 -56.81 36.47 -8.32
N ASP A 368 -57.80 36.77 -7.47
CA ASP A 368 -57.62 37.44 -6.17
C ASP A 368 -56.72 36.61 -5.22
N PRO A 369 -55.86 37.26 -4.42
CA PRO A 369 -55.02 36.59 -3.44
C PRO A 369 -55.86 36.01 -2.29
N VAL A 370 -55.52 34.79 -1.87
CA VAL A 370 -56.01 34.18 -0.64
C VAL A 370 -55.33 34.82 0.58
N ASP A 371 -56.12 35.16 1.60
CA ASP A 371 -55.63 35.75 2.86
C ASP A 371 -54.65 34.81 3.59
N PRO A 372 -53.57 35.34 4.18
CA PRO A 372 -52.65 34.56 5.01
C PRO A 372 -53.31 34.17 6.34
N VAL A 373 -53.05 32.94 6.78
CA VAL A 373 -53.39 32.45 8.13
C VAL A 373 -52.43 33.06 9.16
N ASP A 374 -52.99 33.55 10.27
CA ASP A 374 -52.24 34.14 11.38
C ASP A 374 -51.29 33.12 12.06
N PRO A 375 -50.05 33.51 12.40
CA PRO A 375 -49.14 32.69 13.18
C PRO A 375 -49.61 32.55 14.64
N VAL A 376 -49.46 31.35 15.19
CA VAL A 376 -49.65 31.09 16.63
C VAL A 376 -48.53 31.69 17.46
N ASP A 377 -48.88 32.35 18.57
CA ASP A 377 -47.94 32.99 19.50
C ASP A 377 -46.95 31.97 20.12
N PRO A 378 -45.66 32.32 20.24
CA PRO A 378 -44.68 31.50 20.95
C PRO A 378 -44.92 31.54 22.46
N VAL A 379 -44.77 30.38 23.10
CA VAL A 379 -44.79 30.25 24.57
C VAL A 379 -43.53 30.84 25.19
N ASP A 380 -43.68 31.60 26.27
CA ASP A 380 -42.57 32.24 27.00
C ASP A 380 -41.59 31.20 27.60
N PRO A 381 -40.27 31.42 27.48
CA PRO A 381 -39.28 30.58 28.13
C PRO A 381 -39.27 30.81 29.65
N VAL A 382 -39.12 29.72 30.40
CA VAL A 382 -38.93 29.74 31.85
C VAL A 382 -37.57 30.34 32.23
N ASP A 383 -37.55 31.24 33.22
CA ASP A 383 -36.34 31.91 33.71
C ASP A 383 -35.30 30.90 34.24
N PRO A 384 -34.01 31.05 33.87
CA PRO A 384 -32.93 30.26 34.43
C PRO A 384 -32.68 30.63 35.90
N VAL A 385 -32.42 29.61 36.72
CA VAL A 385 -31.97 29.77 38.11
C VAL A 385 -30.57 30.38 38.18
N ASP A 386 -30.39 31.38 39.04
CA ASP A 386 -29.12 32.08 39.26
C ASP A 386 -27.98 31.12 39.69
N PRO A 387 -26.80 31.19 39.05
CA PRO A 387 -25.64 30.44 39.49
C PRO A 387 -25.08 31.02 40.80
N VAL A 388 -24.63 30.13 41.69
CA VAL A 388 -23.90 30.50 42.91
C VAL A 388 -22.54 31.11 42.58
N ASP A 389 -22.20 32.21 43.27
CA ASP A 389 -20.94 32.94 43.07
C ASP A 389 -19.71 32.03 43.28
N PRO A 390 -18.74 32.04 42.34
CA PRO A 390 -17.46 31.36 42.53
C PRO A 390 -16.61 32.08 43.58
N VAL A 391 -15.91 31.30 44.40
CA VAL A 391 -14.92 31.80 45.37
C VAL A 391 -13.72 32.42 44.64
N ASP A 392 -13.28 33.59 45.11
CA ASP A 392 -12.16 34.34 44.53
C ASP A 392 -10.86 33.51 44.48
N PRO A 393 -10.17 33.43 43.32
CA PRO A 393 -8.86 32.82 43.23
C PRO A 393 -7.80 33.69 43.92
N VAL A 394 -6.87 33.05 44.63
CA VAL A 394 -5.69 33.70 45.22
C VAL A 394 -4.78 34.27 44.14
N ASP A 395 -4.30 35.50 44.34
CA ASP A 395 -3.43 36.21 43.40
C ASP A 395 -2.14 35.41 43.08
N PRO A 396 -1.81 35.21 41.79
CA PRO A 396 -0.54 34.61 41.40
C PRO A 396 0.62 35.58 41.68
N VAL A 397 1.72 35.03 42.17
CA VAL A 397 2.98 35.77 42.35
C VAL A 397 3.57 36.16 40.99
N ASP A 398 4.03 37.42 40.88
CA ASP A 398 4.61 37.97 39.65
C ASP A 398 5.78 37.12 39.13
N PRO A 399 5.78 36.75 37.84
CA PRO A 399 6.92 36.08 37.22
C PRO A 399 8.09 37.06 37.09
N VAL A 400 9.29 36.58 37.42
CA VAL A 400 10.55 37.30 37.18
C VAL A 400 10.80 37.46 35.68
N ASP A 401 11.17 38.66 35.26
CA ASP A 401 11.46 38.99 33.86
C ASP A 401 12.54 38.06 33.27
N PRO A 402 12.30 37.45 32.10
CA PRO A 402 13.31 36.68 31.40
C PRO A 402 14.43 37.60 30.88
N VAL A 403 15.67 37.18 31.10
CA VAL A 403 16.86 37.83 30.54
C VAL A 403 16.87 37.68 29.02
N ASP A 404 17.14 38.78 28.31
CA ASP A 404 17.19 38.82 26.84
C ASP A 404 18.20 37.78 26.28
N PRO A 405 17.80 36.98 25.27
CA PRO A 405 18.72 36.07 24.61
C PRO A 405 19.76 36.85 23.80
N VAL A 406 21.02 36.47 23.95
CA VAL A 406 22.13 36.97 23.14
C VAL A 406 21.98 36.50 21.69
N ASP A 407 22.15 37.42 20.74
CA ASP A 407 22.06 37.13 19.30
C ASP A 407 23.02 35.99 18.89
N PRO A 408 22.54 35.00 18.12
CA PRO A 408 23.40 33.94 17.59
C PRO A 408 24.37 34.51 16.55
N VAL A 409 25.65 34.15 16.69
CA VAL A 409 26.67 34.45 15.67
C VAL A 409 26.41 33.61 14.41
N ASP A 410 26.50 34.24 13.24
CA ASP A 410 26.30 33.58 11.95
C ASP A 410 27.25 32.40 11.76
N PRO A 411 26.76 31.23 11.28
CA PRO A 411 27.61 30.09 10.97
C PRO A 411 28.50 30.39 9.77
N VAL A 412 29.79 30.06 9.89
CA VAL A 412 30.75 30.11 8.79
C VAL A 412 30.44 29.01 7.77
N ASP A 413 30.46 29.35 6.48
CA ASP A 413 30.20 28.41 5.39
C ASP A 413 31.17 27.21 5.43
N PRO A 414 30.66 25.97 5.26
CA PRO A 414 31.51 24.79 5.17
C PRO A 414 32.32 24.80 3.87
N VAL A 415 33.61 24.49 3.98
CA VAL A 415 34.49 24.28 2.83
C VAL A 415 34.12 22.99 2.08
N ASP A 416 34.02 23.08 0.75
CA ASP A 416 33.66 21.94 -0.10
C ASP A 416 34.66 20.77 0.06
N PRO A 417 34.16 19.52 0.19
CA PRO A 417 35.00 18.34 0.24
C PRO A 417 35.67 18.09 -1.11
N VAL A 418 36.96 17.74 -1.08
CA VAL A 418 37.71 17.30 -2.27
C VAL A 418 37.23 15.91 -2.71
N ASP A 419 37.00 15.75 -4.02
CA ASP A 419 36.53 14.50 -4.60
C ASP A 419 37.49 13.31 -4.33
N PRO A 420 36.97 12.14 -3.92
CA PRO A 420 37.77 10.95 -3.77
C PRO A 420 38.22 10.40 -5.13
N VAL A 421 39.47 9.92 -5.18
CA VAL A 421 40.02 9.23 -6.35
C VAL A 421 39.41 7.83 -6.50
N ASP A 422 38.98 7.49 -7.71
CA ASP A 422 38.33 6.20 -8.01
C ASP A 422 39.26 4.99 -7.74
N PRO A 423 38.75 3.92 -7.09
CA PRO A 423 39.49 2.68 -6.92
C PRO A 423 39.59 1.91 -8.24
N VAL A 424 40.75 1.30 -8.48
CA VAL A 424 40.98 0.40 -9.63
C VAL A 424 40.25 -0.93 -9.44
N ASP A 425 39.55 -1.38 -10.47
CA ASP A 425 38.75 -2.61 -10.45
C ASP A 425 39.59 -3.88 -10.21
N PRO A 426 39.13 -4.81 -9.34
CA PRO A 426 39.74 -6.12 -9.18
C PRO A 426 39.47 -7.02 -10.39
N VAL A 427 40.46 -7.82 -10.77
CA VAL A 427 40.35 -8.84 -11.82
C VAL A 427 39.53 -10.04 -11.35
N ASP A 428 38.58 -10.48 -12.18
CA ASP A 428 37.65 -11.58 -11.89
C ASP A 428 38.35 -12.93 -11.67
N PRO A 429 37.91 -13.74 -10.68
CA PRO A 429 38.36 -15.11 -10.52
C PRO A 429 37.76 -16.02 -11.60
N VAL A 430 38.55 -17.00 -12.06
CA VAL A 430 38.10 -18.02 -13.01
C VAL A 430 37.17 -19.04 -12.34
N ASP A 431 36.06 -19.36 -13.01
CA ASP A 431 35.03 -20.29 -12.53
C ASP A 431 35.56 -21.73 -12.33
N PRO A 432 35.18 -22.41 -11.23
CA PRO A 432 35.45 -23.82 -11.04
C PRO A 432 34.56 -24.69 -11.97
N VAL A 433 35.14 -25.77 -12.48
CA VAL A 433 34.43 -26.77 -13.30
C VAL A 433 33.50 -27.63 -12.45
N ASP A 434 32.27 -27.84 -12.93
CA ASP A 434 31.25 -28.64 -12.24
C ASP A 434 31.64 -30.13 -12.12
N PRO A 435 31.34 -30.77 -10.97
CA PRO A 435 31.47 -32.21 -10.81
C PRO A 435 30.39 -32.96 -11.57
N VAL A 436 30.77 -34.08 -12.19
CA VAL A 436 29.86 -35.00 -12.89
C VAL A 436 28.99 -35.80 -11.90
N ASP A 437 27.69 -35.88 -12.18
CA ASP A 437 26.72 -36.61 -11.37
C ASP A 437 26.99 -38.12 -11.32
N PRO A 438 26.81 -38.78 -10.15
CA PRO A 438 26.88 -40.23 -10.03
C PRO A 438 25.63 -40.89 -10.63
N VAL A 439 25.85 -41.96 -11.40
CA VAL A 439 24.79 -42.81 -11.95
C VAL A 439 24.13 -43.67 -10.87
N ASP A 440 22.79 -43.70 -10.91
CA ASP A 440 21.90 -44.42 -9.99
C ASP A 440 22.02 -45.96 -10.16
N PRO A 441 22.13 -46.77 -9.09
CA PRO A 441 22.14 -48.22 -9.22
C PRO A 441 20.74 -48.79 -9.48
N THR A 442 20.62 -49.61 -10.52
CA THR A 442 19.38 -50.33 -10.86
C THR A 442 19.09 -51.49 -9.90
N ASP A 443 17.82 -51.64 -9.51
CA ASP A 443 17.29 -52.74 -8.71
C ASP A 443 17.53 -54.15 -9.32
N PRO A 444 17.73 -55.20 -8.49
CA PRO A 444 17.89 -56.57 -8.97
C PRO A 444 16.55 -57.22 -9.33
N VAL A 445 16.51 -57.88 -10.49
CA VAL A 445 15.34 -58.62 -11.02
C VAL A 445 15.42 -60.10 -10.61
N GLU A 446 14.30 -60.68 -10.16
CA GLU A 446 14.14 -62.11 -9.86
C GLU A 446 14.18 -63.02 -11.12
N PRO A 447 14.60 -64.30 -10.99
CA PRO A 447 14.83 -65.16 -12.15
C PRO A 447 13.57 -65.92 -12.59
N THR A 448 13.29 -65.93 -13.89
CA THR A 448 12.44 -66.96 -14.52
C THR A 448 13.08 -67.50 -15.81
N ASP A 449 12.81 -68.79 -16.06
CA ASP A 449 13.45 -69.78 -16.95
C ASP A 449 13.38 -69.47 -18.48
N PRO A 450 14.17 -70.18 -19.33
CA PRO A 450 14.56 -69.73 -20.67
C PRO A 450 13.60 -70.20 -21.76
N THR A 451 13.32 -69.33 -22.74
CA THR A 451 12.87 -69.78 -24.06
C THR A 451 13.34 -68.88 -25.22
N VAL A 452 14.08 -69.53 -26.14
CA VAL A 452 14.19 -69.37 -27.60
C VAL A 452 14.64 -68.01 -28.20
N PRO A 453 15.70 -67.97 -29.05
CA PRO A 453 16.18 -66.74 -29.69
C PRO A 453 15.42 -66.40 -30.97
N VAL A 454 15.01 -65.14 -31.11
CA VAL A 454 14.51 -64.52 -32.35
C VAL A 454 15.54 -63.46 -32.81
N PRO A 455 15.89 -63.36 -34.11
CA PRO A 455 17.02 -62.57 -34.57
C PRO A 455 16.73 -61.06 -34.62
N LYS A 456 17.78 -60.29 -34.32
CA LYS A 456 17.94 -58.83 -34.33
C LYS A 456 17.50 -58.19 -35.67
N PRO A 457 16.77 -57.06 -35.66
CA PRO A 457 16.83 -56.07 -36.74
C PRO A 457 17.97 -55.07 -36.48
N GLU A 458 18.69 -54.72 -37.54
CA GLU A 458 19.76 -53.71 -37.55
C GLU A 458 19.20 -52.29 -37.29
N PRO A 459 19.90 -51.43 -36.53
CA PRO A 459 19.53 -50.02 -36.45
C PRO A 459 20.02 -49.25 -37.68
N ASN A 460 19.09 -48.48 -38.26
CA ASN A 460 19.29 -47.47 -39.29
C ASN A 460 20.34 -46.42 -38.86
N PRO A 461 21.29 -46.00 -39.72
CA PRO A 461 22.27 -44.98 -39.38
C PRO A 461 21.64 -43.61 -39.12
N GLU A 462 22.07 -42.95 -38.04
CA GLU A 462 21.76 -41.57 -37.70
C GLU A 462 22.21 -40.59 -38.81
N PRO A 463 21.45 -39.51 -39.07
CA PRO A 463 21.91 -38.43 -39.94
C PRO A 463 23.04 -37.63 -39.26
N LYS A 464 24.13 -37.44 -39.99
CA LYS A 464 25.26 -36.56 -39.60
C LYS A 464 24.77 -35.14 -39.26
N PRO A 465 25.27 -34.51 -38.18
CA PRO A 465 25.06 -33.09 -37.96
C PRO A 465 25.79 -32.25 -39.02
N GLU A 466 25.09 -31.27 -39.58
CA GLU A 466 25.68 -30.24 -40.44
C GLU A 466 26.67 -29.37 -39.64
N PRO A 467 27.77 -28.90 -40.24
CA PRO A 467 28.72 -28.02 -39.56
C PRO A 467 28.12 -26.62 -39.37
N LYS A 468 28.15 -26.13 -38.13
CA LYS A 468 27.88 -24.71 -37.81
C LYS A 468 28.84 -23.79 -38.61
N PRO A 469 28.36 -22.65 -39.15
CA PRO A 469 29.23 -21.67 -39.77
C PRO A 469 30.11 -20.97 -38.71
N GLU A 470 31.41 -20.85 -39.01
CA GLU A 470 32.38 -20.09 -38.23
C GLU A 470 32.00 -18.60 -38.15
N PRO A 471 32.18 -17.93 -36.99
CA PRO A 471 31.97 -16.50 -36.90
C PRO A 471 33.07 -15.75 -37.66
N LYS A 472 32.66 -14.82 -38.54
CA LYS A 472 33.56 -13.86 -39.18
C LYS A 472 34.24 -12.98 -38.11
N PRO A 473 35.53 -12.64 -38.28
CA PRO A 473 36.20 -11.69 -37.39
C PRO A 473 35.59 -10.29 -37.57
N GLU A 474 35.20 -9.67 -36.45
CA GLU A 474 34.77 -8.28 -36.38
C GLU A 474 35.91 -7.32 -36.78
N PRO A 475 35.62 -6.20 -37.44
CA PRO A 475 36.62 -5.18 -37.76
C PRO A 475 37.06 -4.44 -36.49
N LYS A 476 38.38 -4.31 -36.31
CA LYS A 476 39.02 -3.50 -35.27
C LYS A 476 38.47 -2.07 -35.26
N PRO A 477 38.19 -1.47 -34.08
CA PRO A 477 37.90 -0.04 -33.98
C PRO A 477 39.12 0.78 -34.39
N GLU A 478 38.91 1.75 -35.29
CA GLU A 478 39.90 2.80 -35.59
C GLU A 478 40.10 3.73 -34.37
N PRO A 479 41.31 4.26 -34.14
CA PRO A 479 41.57 5.17 -33.04
C PRO A 479 40.90 6.54 -33.30
N LYS A 480 40.09 6.99 -32.34
CA LYS A 480 39.57 8.37 -32.30
C LYS A 480 40.74 9.37 -32.19
N PRO A 481 40.67 10.53 -32.86
CA PRO A 481 41.69 11.57 -32.75
C PRO A 481 41.71 12.18 -31.34
N GLU A 482 42.92 12.33 -30.80
CA GLU A 482 43.22 12.98 -29.53
C GLU A 482 42.66 14.43 -29.48
N PRO A 483 42.03 14.86 -28.37
CA PRO A 483 41.71 16.26 -28.17
C PRO A 483 43.01 17.07 -27.98
N LYS A 484 43.14 18.15 -28.75
CA LYS A 484 44.22 19.14 -28.61
C LYS A 484 44.26 19.70 -27.18
N PRO A 485 45.44 19.96 -26.61
CA PRO A 485 45.57 20.60 -25.31
C PRO A 485 45.02 22.02 -25.35
N GLU A 486 44.10 22.33 -24.45
CA GLU A 486 43.66 23.70 -24.16
C GLU A 486 44.83 24.52 -23.56
N PRO A 487 44.91 25.83 -23.86
CA PRO A 487 45.98 26.68 -23.36
C PRO A 487 45.87 26.87 -21.84
N LYS A 488 47.00 26.65 -21.15
CA LYS A 488 47.21 26.93 -19.73
C LYS A 488 46.70 28.34 -19.35
N PRO A 489 45.92 28.48 -18.27
CA PRO A 489 45.74 29.77 -17.62
C PRO A 489 47.09 30.26 -17.07
N GLU A 490 47.44 31.52 -17.37
CA GLU A 490 48.60 32.18 -16.78
C GLU A 490 48.49 32.25 -15.25
N PRO A 491 49.61 32.12 -14.51
CA PRO A 491 49.60 32.21 -13.06
C PRO A 491 49.25 33.63 -12.62
N LYS A 492 48.13 33.78 -11.89
CA LYS A 492 47.83 35.01 -11.14
C LYS A 492 48.88 35.20 -10.03
N PRO A 493 49.25 36.46 -9.69
CA PRO A 493 50.30 36.74 -8.72
C PRO A 493 49.95 36.20 -7.33
N GLU A 494 50.93 35.56 -6.68
CA GLU A 494 50.87 35.16 -5.27
C GLU A 494 50.55 36.37 -4.37
N PRO A 495 49.55 36.27 -3.46
CA PRO A 495 49.43 37.22 -2.36
C PRO A 495 50.60 37.00 -1.40
N LYS A 496 51.30 38.09 -1.07
CA LYS A 496 52.35 38.13 -0.04
C LYS A 496 51.84 37.51 1.27
N PRO A 497 52.68 36.77 2.02
CA PRO A 497 52.32 36.28 3.34
C PRO A 497 52.09 37.46 4.29
N GLU A 498 50.89 37.53 4.86
CA GLU A 498 50.59 38.39 6.00
C GLU A 498 51.31 37.89 7.27
N PRO A 499 51.69 38.79 8.20
CA PRO A 499 52.50 38.43 9.35
C PRO A 499 51.74 37.54 10.32
N LYS A 500 52.40 36.47 10.78
CA LYS A 500 51.94 35.62 11.89
C LYS A 500 51.54 36.48 13.10
N PRO A 501 50.32 36.30 13.66
CA PRO A 501 50.01 36.80 14.99
C PRO A 501 50.88 36.06 16.03
N GLU A 502 51.50 36.83 16.92
CA GLU A 502 52.22 36.31 18.08
C GLU A 502 51.29 35.48 18.98
N PRO A 503 51.78 34.38 19.59
CA PRO A 503 50.98 33.58 20.50
C PRO A 503 50.67 34.38 21.78
N LYS A 504 49.38 34.63 22.04
CA LYS A 504 48.90 35.06 23.35
C LYS A 504 49.14 33.96 24.39
N PRO A 505 49.48 34.31 25.64
CA PRO A 505 49.79 33.33 26.67
C PRO A 505 48.54 32.51 27.06
N GLU A 506 48.73 31.20 27.16
CA GLU A 506 47.74 30.24 27.68
C GLU A 506 47.30 30.62 29.10
N PRO A 507 45.98 30.65 29.39
CA PRO A 507 45.50 30.71 30.76
C PRO A 507 45.76 29.37 31.47
N LYS A 508 46.35 29.44 32.66
CA LYS A 508 46.60 28.30 33.55
C LYS A 508 45.30 27.50 33.78
N PRO A 509 45.38 26.15 33.83
CA PRO A 509 44.23 25.34 34.24
C PRO A 509 43.85 25.63 35.69
N GLU A 510 42.58 25.93 35.92
CA GLU A 510 41.98 25.91 37.25
C GLU A 510 41.94 24.46 37.80
N PRO A 511 42.09 24.28 39.12
CA PRO A 511 42.12 22.95 39.73
C PRO A 511 40.74 22.28 39.66
N LYS A 512 40.70 21.05 39.14
CA LYS A 512 39.55 20.14 39.21
C LYS A 512 39.11 19.95 40.67
N PRO A 513 37.79 19.99 40.98
CA PRO A 513 37.28 19.51 42.26
C PRO A 513 37.54 18.01 42.42
N GLU A 514 38.04 17.60 43.59
CA GLU A 514 38.22 16.20 43.96
C GLU A 514 36.87 15.45 43.97
N PRO A 515 36.82 14.18 43.52
CA PRO A 515 35.63 13.36 43.63
C PRO A 515 35.33 13.02 45.09
N LYS A 516 34.12 13.32 45.54
CA LYS A 516 33.58 12.83 46.82
C LYS A 516 33.58 11.28 46.84
N PRO A 517 33.92 10.64 47.97
CA PRO A 517 33.89 9.19 48.08
C PRO A 517 32.46 8.64 47.94
N GLU A 518 32.32 7.61 47.11
CA GLU A 518 31.08 6.84 46.93
C GLU A 518 30.63 6.22 48.26
N PRO A 519 29.32 6.25 48.59
CA PRO A 519 28.79 5.52 49.73
C PRO A 519 28.86 4.01 49.47
N LYS A 520 29.34 3.26 50.48
CA LYS A 520 29.37 1.79 50.48
C LYS A 520 27.98 1.21 50.19
N PRO A 521 27.86 0.16 49.37
CA PRO A 521 26.60 -0.55 49.19
C PRO A 521 26.16 -1.21 50.50
N GLU A 522 24.89 -1.02 50.86
CA GLU A 522 24.23 -1.72 51.96
C GLU A 522 24.15 -3.24 51.69
N PRO A 523 24.18 -4.07 52.75
CA PRO A 523 24.10 -5.52 52.59
C PRO A 523 22.71 -5.97 52.12
N GLU A 524 22.68 -6.84 51.12
CA GLU A 524 21.45 -7.48 50.64
C GLU A 524 20.68 -8.18 51.77
N PRO A 525 19.34 -8.05 51.82
CA PRO A 525 18.52 -8.77 52.79
C PRO A 525 18.53 -10.27 52.49
N LYS A 526 18.64 -11.07 53.56
CA LYS A 526 18.59 -12.54 53.49
C LYS A 526 17.27 -13.01 52.85
N PRO A 527 17.29 -14.07 52.00
CA PRO A 527 16.06 -14.60 51.41
C PRO A 527 15.14 -15.18 52.50
N GLU A 528 13.89 -14.72 52.51
CA GLU A 528 12.82 -15.33 53.29
C GLU A 528 12.50 -16.75 52.77
N PRO A 529 12.01 -17.66 53.64
CA PRO A 529 11.68 -19.03 53.25
C PRO A 529 10.54 -19.05 52.23
N LYS A 530 10.75 -19.76 51.11
CA LYS A 530 9.76 -19.88 50.02
C LYS A 530 8.45 -20.51 50.50
N PRO A 531 7.27 -19.93 50.19
CA PRO A 531 5.98 -20.52 50.54
C PRO A 531 5.68 -21.79 49.74
N ASP A 532 4.99 -22.74 50.36
CA ASP A 532 4.57 -24.02 49.74
C ASP A 532 3.41 -23.79 48.76
N CYS A 533 3.69 -23.80 47.45
CA CYS A 533 2.74 -23.44 46.39
C CYS A 533 2.75 -24.40 45.20
N TRP A 534 1.66 -24.38 44.43
CA TRP A 534 1.62 -24.97 43.10
C TRP A 534 2.13 -23.96 42.08
N THR A 535 3.03 -24.39 41.21
CA THR A 535 3.58 -23.58 40.13
C THR A 535 2.74 -23.79 38.88
N VAL A 536 2.10 -22.73 38.38
CA VAL A 536 1.36 -22.78 37.12
C VAL A 536 2.30 -22.33 36.00
N ASN A 537 2.58 -23.22 35.05
CA ASN A 537 3.36 -22.89 33.87
C ASN A 537 2.44 -22.17 32.88
N LEU A 538 2.71 -20.89 32.63
CA LEU A 538 1.88 -20.03 31.77
C LEU A 538 2.47 -19.87 30.36
N GLY A 539 3.52 -20.63 30.05
CA GLY A 539 4.29 -20.49 28.81
C GLY A 539 5.32 -19.36 28.91
N SER A 540 6.44 -19.56 28.21
CA SER A 540 7.63 -18.71 28.29
C SER A 540 7.37 -17.23 27.95
N TRP A 541 6.38 -16.96 27.08
CA TRP A 541 6.00 -15.60 26.70
C TRP A 541 5.33 -14.83 27.85
N VAL A 542 4.39 -15.46 28.57
CA VAL A 542 3.69 -14.82 29.69
C VAL A 542 4.63 -14.66 30.89
N GLU A 543 5.48 -15.65 31.15
CA GLU A 543 6.42 -15.65 32.28
C GLU A 543 7.53 -14.59 32.13
N SER A 544 7.88 -14.21 30.89
CA SER A 544 8.79 -13.10 30.60
C SER A 544 8.23 -11.75 31.02
N TRP A 545 6.90 -11.57 31.00
CA TRP A 545 6.25 -10.31 31.35
C TRP A 545 6.06 -10.14 32.86
N ILE A 546 5.88 -11.24 33.59
CA ILE A 546 5.56 -11.21 35.02
C ILE A 546 6.73 -11.64 35.93
N GLY A 547 7.90 -11.91 35.35
CA GLY A 547 9.14 -12.19 36.10
C GLY A 547 9.26 -13.64 36.61
N GLY A 548 8.54 -14.58 36.01
CA GLY A 548 8.58 -16.01 36.34
C GLY A 548 7.21 -16.67 36.50
N PRO A 549 7.16 -17.99 36.75
CA PRO A 549 5.90 -18.72 36.87
C PRO A 549 5.11 -18.31 38.12
N VAL A 550 3.78 -18.35 38.02
CA VAL A 550 2.88 -17.93 39.10
C VAL A 550 2.79 -19.00 40.19
N CYS A 551 2.98 -18.57 41.44
CA CYS A 551 2.94 -19.39 42.64
C CYS A 551 1.57 -19.23 43.32
N VAL A 552 0.73 -20.27 43.27
CA VAL A 552 -0.60 -20.27 43.92
C VAL A 552 -0.49 -20.96 45.28
N PRO A 553 -0.75 -20.27 46.42
CA PRO A 553 -0.61 -20.84 47.75
C PRO A 553 -1.55 -22.02 47.96
N LYS A 554 -1.02 -23.17 48.41
CA LYS A 554 -1.81 -24.39 48.67
C LYS A 554 -2.95 -24.19 49.69
N SER A 555 -2.85 -23.19 50.56
CA SER A 555 -3.85 -22.85 51.58
C SER A 555 -5.09 -22.15 51.03
N SER A 556 -5.06 -21.63 49.79
CA SER A 556 -6.19 -20.92 49.17
C SER A 556 -7.25 -21.84 48.54
N TRP A 557 -7.00 -23.15 48.53
CA TRP A 557 -7.86 -24.18 47.93
C TRP A 557 -8.33 -25.21 48.97
N LYS A 558 -8.92 -24.72 50.06
CA LYS A 558 -9.79 -25.54 50.90
C LYS A 558 -11.12 -24.82 51.09
N ASP A 559 -12.16 -25.59 50.79
CA ASP A 559 -13.57 -25.34 51.09
C ASP A 559 -14.32 -24.45 50.08
N GLU A 560 -14.42 -24.92 48.83
CA GLU A 560 -15.66 -24.93 48.01
C GLU A 560 -15.32 -25.37 46.58
N LEU A 561 -15.73 -26.59 46.21
CA LEU A 561 -16.13 -27.05 44.87
C LEU A 561 -16.05 -28.59 44.85
N ASP A 562 -17.00 -29.20 45.53
CA ASP A 562 -17.37 -30.60 45.35
C ASP A 562 -18.31 -30.69 44.13
N LEU A 563 -17.77 -30.40 42.93
CA LEU A 563 -18.46 -30.59 41.66
C LEU A 563 -17.71 -31.65 40.86
N ASP A 564 -18.30 -32.84 40.84
CA ASP A 564 -17.88 -34.02 40.10
C ASP A 564 -17.86 -33.72 38.59
N TRP A 565 -16.67 -33.38 38.08
CA TRP A 565 -16.40 -33.09 36.68
C TRP A 565 -16.74 -34.25 35.72
N LYS A 566 -17.02 -35.45 36.24
CA LYS A 566 -17.38 -36.62 35.41
C LYS A 566 -18.81 -36.59 34.90
N ASP A 567 -19.68 -35.72 35.43
CA ASP A 567 -21.05 -35.55 34.93
C ASP A 567 -21.21 -34.41 33.90
N ALA A 568 -20.27 -33.45 33.85
CA ALA A 568 -20.29 -32.35 32.88
C ALA A 568 -19.95 -32.78 31.44
N LEU A 569 -19.34 -33.95 31.24
CA LEU A 569 -18.87 -34.43 29.93
C LEU A 569 -19.84 -35.40 29.21
N LYS A 570 -21.03 -35.67 29.77
CA LYS A 570 -22.01 -36.58 29.14
C LYS A 570 -23.08 -35.88 28.28
N GLY A 571 -23.08 -34.54 28.21
CA GLY A 571 -24.19 -33.78 27.62
C GLY A 571 -23.93 -33.10 26.27
N VAL A 572 -22.70 -33.08 25.76
CA VAL A 572 -22.34 -32.26 24.60
C VAL A 572 -21.50 -33.07 23.61
N TRP A 573 -22.12 -34.07 22.97
CA TRP A 573 -21.90 -34.48 21.56
C TRP A 573 -22.69 -35.77 21.24
N PRO A 574 -23.56 -35.78 20.23
CA PRO A 574 -23.78 -36.97 19.41
C PRO A 574 -23.18 -36.74 18.01
N PHE A 575 -22.35 -37.70 17.59
CA PHE A 575 -21.59 -37.85 16.33
C PHE A 575 -20.14 -37.36 16.31
#